data_AF-F9QAA7-F1
#
_entry.id   AF-F9QAA7-F1
#
_cell.length_a   1.000
_cell.length_b   1.000
_cell.length_c   1.000
_cell.angle_alpha   90.00
_cell.angle_beta   90.00
_cell.angle_gamma   90.00
#
_symmetry.space_group_name_H-M   'P 1'
#
loop_
_entity.id
_entity.type
_entity.pdbx_description
1 polymer ?
#
loop_
_entity_poly.entity_id
_entity_poly.type
_entity_poly.pdbx_seq_one_letter_code
_entity_poly.pdbx_strand_id
1 'polypeptide(L)'
;MVQSFYRHWLSAFAVSCFSVSVLAVNNGTSYVVDGAKKQVNQAGLSQKDIRELANSVEFEVYNLSEEGSSRSIFISGAGVCHGFVSRNGVDLTNTTNYYVTPDNEDEYYGGIVGATIYQKGKSRNVQYVPVYSVSDPKK
;
A
#
# COMPACT_ATOMS: atom_id res chain seq x y z
N MET A 1 12.39 3.10 47.34
CA MET A 1 12.46 1.96 46.40
C MET A 1 11.13 1.84 45.66
N VAL A 2 10.92 2.64 44.61
CA VAL A 2 9.98 2.32 43.52
C VAL A 2 10.60 2.95 42.27
N GLN A 3 11.54 2.20 41.70
CA GLN A 3 12.11 2.46 40.40
C GLN A 3 11.05 2.24 39.32
N SER A 4 11.22 2.95 38.20
CA SER A 4 11.02 2.40 36.86
C SER A 4 9.58 2.12 36.40
N PHE A 5 8.83 3.19 36.11
CA PHE A 5 7.70 3.08 35.16
C PHE A 5 7.66 4.17 34.07
N TYR A 6 8.61 5.11 34.07
CA TYR A 6 8.59 6.29 33.18
C TYR A 6 9.60 6.27 32.02
N ARG A 7 10.16 5.10 31.65
CA ARG A 7 11.19 5.00 30.60
C ARG A 7 10.95 3.93 29.52
N HIS A 8 9.68 3.59 29.24
CA HIS A 8 9.33 2.60 28.20
C HIS A 8 8.37 3.11 27.11
N TRP A 9 8.08 4.41 27.06
CA TRP A 9 7.14 5.00 26.08
C TRP A 9 7.81 5.79 24.95
N LEU A 10 9.07 5.46 24.63
CA LEU A 10 9.76 5.99 23.43
C LEU A 10 10.25 4.88 22.48
N SER A 11 10.12 3.61 22.85
CA SER A 11 10.52 2.45 22.04
C SER A 11 9.36 1.75 21.31
N ALA A 12 8.12 2.20 21.47
CA ALA A 12 6.95 1.67 20.75
C ALA A 12 6.57 2.49 19.49
N PHE A 13 7.23 3.62 19.23
CA PHE A 13 6.81 4.57 18.18
C PHE A 13 7.38 4.29 16.78
N ALA A 14 8.36 3.39 16.65
CA ALA A 14 8.84 2.91 15.34
C ALA A 14 7.94 1.80 14.73
N VAL A 15 7.01 1.24 15.52
CA VAL A 15 6.16 0.11 15.11
C VAL A 15 5.06 0.52 14.12
N SER A 16 4.70 1.81 14.05
CA SER A 16 3.61 2.28 13.19
C SER A 16 3.89 2.17 11.69
N CYS A 17 5.16 2.13 11.26
CA CYS A 17 5.47 1.80 9.87
C CYS A 17 6.02 0.40 9.68
N PHE A 18 6.65 -0.19 10.71
CA PHE A 18 7.15 -1.56 10.67
C PHE A 18 6.04 -2.60 10.45
N SER A 19 4.84 -2.37 10.99
CA SER A 19 3.70 -3.26 10.73
C SER A 19 3.16 -3.12 9.31
N VAL A 20 3.17 -1.92 8.72
CA VAL A 20 2.65 -1.69 7.36
C VAL A 20 3.63 -2.23 6.31
N SER A 21 4.94 -2.04 6.50
CA SER A 21 5.95 -2.51 5.55
C SER A 21 6.33 -3.99 5.71
N VAL A 22 5.91 -4.70 6.77
CA VAL A 22 6.15 -6.15 6.90
C VAL A 22 4.91 -6.98 6.51
N LEU A 23 3.68 -6.48 6.74
CA LEU A 23 2.46 -7.22 6.40
C LEU A 23 2.02 -7.06 4.94
N ALA A 24 2.48 -6.04 4.22
CA ALA A 24 2.09 -5.77 2.83
C ALA A 24 3.12 -6.20 1.78
N VAL A 25 4.24 -6.81 2.19
CA VAL A 25 5.32 -7.21 1.28
C VAL A 25 5.09 -8.63 0.78
N ASN A 26 4.55 -8.73 -0.43
CA ASN A 26 4.32 -9.97 -1.17
C ASN A 26 5.12 -10.00 -2.48
N ASN A 27 5.13 -11.15 -3.18
CA ASN A 27 5.62 -11.27 -4.56
C ASN A 27 4.82 -10.34 -5.47
N GLY A 28 5.40 -9.18 -5.81
CA GLY A 28 4.70 -8.10 -6.52
C GLY A 28 4.78 -6.74 -5.82
N THR A 29 5.58 -6.59 -4.77
CA THR A 29 5.75 -5.28 -4.10
C THR A 29 6.93 -4.50 -4.70
N SER A 30 6.70 -3.24 -5.05
CA SER A 30 7.73 -2.33 -5.58
C SER A 30 7.70 -0.95 -4.91
N TYR A 31 8.82 -0.26 -4.92
CA TYR A 31 8.99 1.05 -4.27
C TYR A 31 9.97 1.94 -5.03
N VAL A 32 9.90 3.26 -4.82
CA VAL A 32 10.72 4.26 -5.52
C VAL A 32 11.69 4.97 -4.59
N VAL A 33 12.99 4.85 -4.87
CA VAL A 33 14.06 5.56 -4.16
C VAL A 33 14.82 6.40 -5.18
N ASP A 34 14.97 7.69 -4.93
CA ASP A 34 15.71 8.61 -5.81
C ASP A 34 15.27 8.55 -7.29
N GLY A 35 13.96 8.33 -7.53
CA GLY A 35 13.37 8.23 -8.86
C GLY A 35 13.53 6.86 -9.54
N ALA A 36 14.20 5.88 -8.91
CA ALA A 36 14.34 4.53 -9.44
C ALA A 36 13.35 3.56 -8.78
N LYS A 37 12.57 2.84 -9.59
CA LYS A 37 11.71 1.72 -9.14
C LYS A 37 12.56 0.51 -8.78
N LYS A 38 12.33 -0.04 -7.58
CA LYS A 38 12.95 -1.28 -7.07
C LYS A 38 11.87 -2.29 -6.73
N GLN A 39 12.12 -3.56 -7.03
CA GLN A 39 11.26 -4.69 -6.64
C GLN A 39 11.77 -5.33 -5.36
N VAL A 40 10.87 -5.82 -4.51
CA VAL A 40 11.24 -6.59 -3.32
C VAL A 40 11.56 -8.03 -3.70
N ASN A 41 12.80 -8.45 -3.49
CA ASN A 41 13.23 -9.85 -3.68
C ASN A 41 13.01 -10.66 -2.40
N GLN A 42 12.44 -11.87 -2.51
CA GLN A 42 12.10 -12.78 -1.40
C GLN A 42 13.27 -13.23 -0.51
N ALA A 43 14.53 -12.93 -0.86
CA ALA A 43 15.72 -13.34 -0.10
C ALA A 43 15.89 -12.61 1.25
N GLY A 44 14.89 -11.84 1.66
CA GLY A 44 14.87 -11.05 2.89
C GLY A 44 15.21 -9.60 2.59
N LEU A 45 14.35 -8.70 3.05
CA LEU A 45 14.62 -7.26 3.05
C LEU A 45 15.76 -6.99 4.03
N SER A 46 16.86 -6.40 3.54
CA SER A 46 17.89 -5.90 4.45
C SER A 46 17.36 -4.70 5.26
N GLN A 47 17.97 -4.39 6.40
CA GLN A 47 17.62 -3.15 7.12
C GLN A 47 17.76 -1.90 6.25
N LYS A 48 18.64 -1.92 5.26
CA LYS A 48 18.79 -0.83 4.30
C LYS A 48 17.57 -0.75 3.40
N ASP A 49 17.10 -1.87 2.86
CA ASP A 49 15.90 -1.92 2.01
C ASP A 49 14.65 -1.49 2.78
N ILE A 50 14.52 -1.88 4.05
CA ILE A 50 13.40 -1.46 4.91
C ILE A 50 13.43 0.06 5.14
N ARG A 51 14.61 0.64 5.36
CA ARG A 51 14.75 2.10 5.55
C ARG A 51 14.48 2.88 4.27
N GLU A 52 14.98 2.37 3.14
CA GLU A 52 14.73 2.96 1.83
C GLU A 52 13.24 2.90 1.48
N LEU A 53 12.62 1.74 1.69
CA LEU A 53 11.18 1.53 1.53
C LEU A 53 10.35 2.48 2.41
N ALA A 54 10.75 2.64 3.68
CA ALA A 54 10.04 3.49 4.63
C ALA A 54 10.08 4.98 4.23
N ASN A 55 11.17 5.42 3.61
CA ASN A 55 11.35 6.79 3.15
C ASN A 55 10.93 6.99 1.69
N SER A 56 10.46 5.92 1.03
CA SER A 56 10.00 5.96 -0.36
C SER A 56 8.84 6.94 -0.52
N VAL A 57 8.91 7.76 -1.56
CA VAL A 57 7.82 8.71 -1.89
C VAL A 57 6.64 8.04 -2.59
N GLU A 58 6.88 6.87 -3.18
CA GLU A 58 5.87 6.03 -3.84
C GLU A 58 6.04 4.57 -3.39
N PHE A 59 4.95 3.93 -2.99
CA PHE A 59 4.92 2.52 -2.63
C PHE A 59 3.79 1.84 -3.39
N GLU A 60 4.11 0.73 -4.03
CA GLU A 60 3.21 0.04 -4.96
C GLU A 60 3.12 -1.44 -4.61
N VAL A 61 1.89 -1.91 -4.40
CA VAL A 61 1.59 -3.29 -4.01
C VAL A 61 0.68 -3.91 -5.06
N TYR A 62 1.12 -5.01 -5.66
CA TYR A 62 0.32 -5.86 -6.51
C TYR A 62 -0.11 -7.12 -5.75
N ASN A 63 -1.36 -7.52 -5.95
CA ASN A 63 -1.89 -8.78 -5.47
C ASN A 63 -2.67 -9.44 -6.61
N LEU A 64 -2.33 -10.69 -6.92
CA LEU A 64 -2.87 -11.46 -8.04
C LEU A 64 -3.41 -12.79 -7.50
N SER A 65 -4.60 -13.16 -7.93
CA SER A 65 -5.21 -14.46 -7.71
C SER A 65 -5.96 -14.92 -8.96
N GLU A 66 -6.40 -16.18 -8.99
CA GLU A 66 -7.23 -16.70 -10.09
C GLU A 66 -8.57 -15.96 -10.21
N GLU A 67 -9.08 -15.45 -9.08
CA GLU A 67 -10.36 -14.74 -8.98
C GLU A 67 -10.27 -13.23 -9.30
N GLY A 68 -9.07 -12.68 -9.42
CA GLY A 68 -8.91 -11.25 -9.67
C GLY A 68 -7.52 -10.68 -9.41
N SER A 69 -7.44 -9.36 -9.53
CA SER A 69 -6.21 -8.61 -9.31
C SER A 69 -6.47 -7.31 -8.56
N SER A 70 -5.47 -6.86 -7.81
CA SER A 70 -5.49 -5.53 -7.23
C SER A 70 -4.12 -4.87 -7.26
N ARG A 71 -4.15 -3.54 -7.41
CA ARG A 71 -2.98 -2.67 -7.44
C ARG A 71 -3.23 -1.49 -6.53
N SER A 72 -2.39 -1.32 -5.51
CA SER A 72 -2.43 -0.18 -4.59
C SER A 72 -1.19 0.67 -4.76
N ILE A 73 -1.37 1.96 -4.97
CA ILE A 73 -0.30 2.96 -5.07
C ILE A 73 -0.48 3.96 -3.94
N PHE A 74 0.58 4.15 -3.15
CA PHE A 74 0.65 5.06 -2.03
C PHE A 74 1.68 6.15 -2.34
N ILE A 75 1.30 7.42 -2.26
CA ILE A 75 2.19 8.55 -2.59
C ILE A 75 2.23 9.55 -1.44
N SER A 76 3.44 9.99 -1.09
CA SER A 76 3.67 11.07 -0.14
C SER A 76 5.01 11.75 -0.42
N GLY A 77 4.98 13.07 -0.64
CA GLY A 77 6.20 13.86 -0.88
C GLY A 77 7.19 13.89 0.31
N ALA A 78 6.74 13.51 1.51
CA ALA A 78 7.59 13.38 2.69
C ALA A 78 8.07 11.94 2.96
N GLY A 79 7.75 11.00 2.05
CA GLY A 79 7.87 9.56 2.26
C GLY A 79 6.56 8.97 2.82
N VAL A 80 6.21 7.75 2.40
CA VAL A 80 4.94 7.11 2.74
C VAL A 80 4.79 6.91 4.25
N CYS A 81 5.83 6.44 4.95
CA CYS A 81 5.78 6.29 6.41
C CYS A 81 5.57 7.61 7.14
N HIS A 82 6.30 8.66 6.74
CA HIS A 82 6.17 9.98 7.36
C HIS A 82 4.82 10.61 7.02
N GLY A 83 4.33 10.41 5.79
CA GLY A 83 3.01 10.83 5.33
C GLY A 83 1.90 10.33 6.25
N PHE A 84 1.90 9.03 6.57
CA PHE A 84 0.89 8.42 7.43
C PHE A 84 0.82 9.07 8.81
N VAL A 85 1.97 9.28 9.46
CA VAL A 85 2.04 9.81 10.83
C VAL A 85 1.96 11.34 10.91
N SER A 86 2.10 12.02 9.77
CA SER A 86 2.08 13.48 9.68
C SER A 86 0.68 14.03 9.33
N ARG A 87 0.57 15.35 9.27
CA ARG A 87 -0.63 16.05 8.78
C ARG A 87 -0.72 16.09 7.26
N ASN A 88 0.30 15.61 6.54
CA ASN A 88 0.32 15.62 5.08
C ASN A 88 -0.49 14.46 4.51
N GLY A 89 -0.53 13.32 5.21
CA GLY A 89 -1.27 12.14 4.78
C GLY A 89 -0.55 11.36 3.68
N VAL A 90 -1.21 10.31 3.21
CA VAL A 90 -0.76 9.49 2.09
C VAL A 90 -1.90 9.38 1.09
N ASP A 91 -1.64 9.73 -0.15
CA ASP A 91 -2.60 9.54 -1.23
C ASP A 91 -2.55 8.08 -1.66
N LEU A 92 -3.69 7.40 -1.53
CA LEU A 92 -3.92 6.03 -1.96
C LEU A 92 -4.74 6.05 -3.24
N THR A 93 -4.26 5.33 -4.25
CA THR A 93 -5.08 4.85 -5.37
C THR A 93 -5.07 3.33 -5.36
N ASN A 94 -6.23 2.71 -5.17
CA ASN A 94 -6.41 1.26 -5.24
C ASN A 94 -7.29 0.92 -6.44
N THR A 95 -6.81 0.06 -7.31
CA THR A 95 -7.57 -0.53 -8.41
C THR A 95 -7.81 -2.00 -8.09
N THR A 96 -9.05 -2.46 -8.16
CA THR A 96 -9.42 -3.86 -8.01
C THR A 96 -10.19 -4.34 -9.23
N ASN A 97 -9.87 -5.53 -9.70
CA ASN A 97 -10.57 -6.26 -10.74
C ASN A 97 -10.94 -7.63 -10.19
N TYR A 98 -12.20 -8.02 -10.39
CA TYR A 98 -12.71 -9.36 -10.14
C TYR A 98 -13.06 -9.98 -11.49
N TYR A 99 -12.46 -11.12 -11.79
CA TYR A 99 -12.63 -11.76 -13.09
C TYR A 99 -13.94 -12.55 -13.12
N VAL A 100 -14.71 -12.40 -14.20
CA VAL A 100 -15.98 -13.10 -14.38
C VAL A 100 -15.75 -14.60 -14.50
N THR A 101 -14.69 -14.96 -15.22
CA THR A 101 -14.19 -16.34 -15.32
C THR A 101 -12.78 -16.36 -14.71
N PRO A 102 -12.45 -17.34 -13.85
CA PRO A 102 -11.10 -17.47 -13.32
C PRO A 102 -10.05 -17.48 -14.43
N ASP A 103 -8.92 -16.80 -14.21
CA ASP A 103 -7.81 -16.66 -15.15
C ASP A 103 -8.13 -15.97 -16.50
N ASN A 104 -9.32 -15.37 -16.66
CA ASN A 104 -9.67 -14.55 -17.83
C ASN A 104 -9.73 -13.06 -17.45
N GLU A 105 -8.67 -12.32 -17.79
CA GLU A 105 -8.57 -10.88 -17.48
C GLU A 105 -9.38 -9.99 -18.43
N ASP A 106 -9.93 -10.53 -19.52
CA ASP A 106 -10.68 -9.76 -20.54
C ASP A 106 -12.07 -9.36 -20.05
N GLU A 107 -12.66 -10.16 -19.15
CA GLU A 107 -13.98 -9.92 -18.57
C GLU A 107 -13.91 -9.74 -17.06
N TYR A 108 -14.19 -8.53 -16.60
CA TYR A 108 -14.07 -8.18 -15.19
C TYR A 108 -15.07 -7.11 -14.74
N TYR A 109 -15.33 -7.11 -13.45
CA TYR A 109 -15.95 -6.00 -12.74
C TYR A 109 -15.04 -5.56 -11.60
N GLY A 110 -15.03 -4.28 -11.30
CA GLY A 110 -14.01 -3.73 -10.43
C GLY A 110 -14.27 -2.30 -10.02
N GLY A 111 -13.25 -1.69 -9.43
CA GLY A 111 -13.32 -0.28 -9.09
C GLY A 111 -11.98 0.34 -8.79
N ILE A 112 -11.97 1.67 -8.88
CA ILE A 112 -10.85 2.51 -8.51
C ILE A 112 -11.28 3.32 -7.29
N VAL A 113 -10.56 3.15 -6.18
CA VAL A 113 -10.71 3.93 -4.95
C VAL A 113 -9.54 4.89 -4.85
N GLY A 114 -9.83 6.18 -4.78
CA GLY A 114 -8.86 7.22 -4.43
C GLY A 114 -9.16 7.78 -3.04
N ALA A 115 -8.17 7.98 -2.19
CA ALA A 115 -8.35 8.62 -0.88
C ALA A 115 -7.04 9.16 -0.32
N THR A 116 -7.09 10.20 0.52
CA THR A 116 -5.97 10.63 1.35
C THR A 116 -6.13 10.08 2.78
N ILE A 117 -5.16 9.29 3.25
CA ILE A 117 -5.19 8.57 4.54
C ILE A 117 -4.26 9.23 5.56
N TYR A 118 -4.70 9.30 6.82
CA TYR A 118 -3.96 9.85 7.96
C TYR A 118 -4.00 8.88 9.15
N GLN A 119 -2.95 8.81 9.98
CA GLN A 119 -2.88 7.89 11.13
C GLN A 119 -4.01 8.10 12.17
N LYS A 120 -4.48 9.34 12.36
CA LYS A 120 -5.47 9.70 13.41
C LYS A 120 -6.68 10.47 12.88
N GLY A 121 -6.86 10.52 11.57
CA GLY A 121 -7.94 11.24 10.92
C GLY A 121 -8.87 10.30 10.16
N LYS A 122 -10.08 10.78 9.84
CA LYS A 122 -10.90 10.14 8.80
C LYS A 122 -10.22 10.35 7.45
N SER A 123 -10.30 9.36 6.57
CA SER A 123 -9.88 9.51 5.17
C SER A 123 -10.58 10.72 4.55
N ARG A 124 -9.84 11.47 3.73
CA ARG A 124 -10.35 12.63 3.01
C ARG A 124 -10.24 12.41 1.50
N ASN A 125 -10.93 13.25 0.74
CA ASN A 125 -10.90 13.21 -0.73
C ASN A 125 -11.20 11.80 -1.28
N VAL A 126 -12.17 11.12 -0.65
CA VAL A 126 -12.52 9.75 -1.01
C VAL A 126 -13.34 9.78 -2.30
N GLN A 127 -12.86 9.11 -3.33
CA GLN A 127 -13.52 8.91 -4.61
C GLN A 127 -13.61 7.41 -4.90
N TYR A 128 -14.73 6.99 -5.47
CA TYR A 128 -14.95 5.63 -5.93
C TYR A 128 -15.50 5.66 -7.36
N VAL A 129 -14.85 4.93 -8.25
CA VAL A 129 -15.26 4.77 -9.64
C VAL A 129 -15.47 3.29 -9.91
N PRO A 130 -16.72 2.82 -10.11
CA PRO A 130 -16.96 1.46 -10.54
C PRO A 130 -16.55 1.30 -12.01
N VAL A 131 -15.97 0.16 -12.35
CA VAL A 131 -15.53 -0.18 -13.71
C VAL A 131 -16.09 -1.56 -14.07
N TYR A 132 -16.64 -1.68 -15.28
CA TYR A 132 -17.16 -2.94 -15.80
C TYR A 132 -16.66 -3.11 -17.23
N SER A 133 -16.05 -4.26 -17.50
CA SER A 133 -15.74 -4.74 -18.84
C SER A 133 -16.31 -6.14 -18.93
N VAL A 134 -17.57 -6.24 -19.35
CA VAL A 134 -18.26 -7.53 -19.48
C VAL A 134 -18.85 -7.57 -20.88
N SER A 135 -18.39 -8.52 -21.69
CA SER A 135 -18.99 -8.85 -22.97
C SER A 135 -20.21 -9.74 -22.79
N ASP A 136 -21.22 -9.56 -23.64
CA ASP A 136 -22.25 -10.57 -23.79
C ASP A 136 -21.71 -11.65 -24.74
N PRO A 137 -21.57 -12.92 -24.30
CA PRO A 137 -21.10 -14.00 -25.17
C PRO A 137 -22.10 -14.33 -26.31
N LYS A 138 -23.29 -13.71 -26.34
CA LYS A 138 -24.35 -13.95 -27.36
C LYS A 138 -24.43 -12.90 -28.47
N LYS A 139 -23.39 -12.08 -28.67
CA LYS A 139 -23.33 -11.13 -29.81
C LYS A 139 -22.41 -11.58 -30.92
#